data_AF-A0A496BAS1-F1
#
_entry.id   AF-A0A496BAS1-F1
#
_cell.length_a   1.000
_cell.length_b   1.000
_cell.length_c   1.000
_cell.angle_alpha   90.00
_cell.angle_beta   90.00
_cell.angle_gamma   90.00
#
_symmetry.space_group_name_H-M   'P 1'
#
loop_
_entity.id
_entity.type
_entity.pdbx_description
1 polymer ?
#
loop_
_entity_poly.entity_id
_entity_poly.type
_entity_poly.pdbx_seq_one_letter_code
_entity_poly.pdbx_strand_id
1 'polypeptide(L)'
;MDLYMNPSKIAEIIGVEEGIITRTLERRDIDIESYIRVVSAPPDKPGAPPKPQIQLRVDGLAMLIKKLAYNIPTDDIIENLSCQVFHITHLQETCDKLEAENQALIVENEKLREKIASFQDERGDLSAQVNALTNQLSEEQSKTWMSRLLKRKD
;
A
#
# COMPACT_ATOMS: atom_id res chain seq x y z
N MET A 1 5.78 -4.02 14.19
CA MET A 1 4.83 -5.14 14.34
C MET A 1 4.94 -5.67 15.74
N ASP A 2 3.82 -5.83 16.43
CA ASP A 2 3.81 -6.55 17.71
C ASP A 2 4.11 -8.02 17.43
N LEU A 3 5.32 -8.45 17.80
CA LEU A 3 5.84 -9.80 17.58
C LEU A 3 5.17 -10.86 18.46
N TYR A 4 4.29 -10.45 19.37
CA TYR A 4 3.69 -11.30 20.39
C TYR A 4 2.17 -11.19 20.36
N MET A 5 1.50 -12.32 20.49
CA MET A 5 0.05 -12.43 20.43
C MET A 5 -0.52 -12.98 21.73
N ASN A 6 -1.69 -12.48 22.11
CA ASN A 6 -2.48 -13.03 23.20
C ASN A 6 -3.18 -14.33 22.77
N PRO A 7 -3.52 -15.23 23.70
CA PRO A 7 -4.22 -16.48 23.41
C PRO A 7 -5.51 -16.28 22.62
N SER A 8 -6.27 -15.22 22.90
CA SER A 8 -7.49 -14.87 22.14
C SER A 8 -7.21 -14.59 20.66
N LYS A 9 -6.10 -13.90 20.35
CA LYS A 9 -5.74 -13.60 18.95
C LYS A 9 -5.24 -14.86 18.23
N ILE A 10 -4.51 -15.71 18.94
CA ILE A 10 -4.02 -16.98 18.42
C ILE A 10 -5.20 -17.93 18.14
N ALA A 11 -6.18 -17.96 19.04
CA ALA A 11 -7.42 -18.73 18.89
C ALA A 11 -8.19 -18.34 17.61
N GLU A 12 -8.35 -17.04 17.38
CA GLU A 12 -8.95 -16.50 16.15
C GLU A 12 -8.18 -16.92 14.89
N ILE A 13 -6.85 -16.82 14.91
CA ILE A 13 -6.00 -17.17 13.76
C ILE A 13 -6.03 -18.67 13.48
N ILE A 14 -5.88 -19.52 14.49
CA ILE A 14 -5.78 -20.97 14.28
C ILE A 14 -7.17 -21.58 14.08
N GLY A 15 -8.23 -20.96 14.62
CA GLY A 15 -9.59 -21.52 14.61
C GLY A 15 -9.80 -22.54 15.73
N VAL A 16 -9.14 -22.35 16.86
CA VAL A 16 -9.18 -23.25 18.03
C VAL A 16 -9.65 -22.47 19.25
N GLU A 17 -10.41 -23.12 20.13
CA GLU A 17 -10.88 -22.49 21.38
C GLU A 17 -9.72 -21.92 22.21
N GLU A 18 -9.85 -20.66 22.67
CA GLU A 18 -8.84 -19.96 23.47
C GLU A 18 -8.43 -20.73 24.73
N GLY A 19 -9.39 -21.43 25.36
CA GLY A 19 -9.12 -22.27 26.54
C GLY A 19 -8.13 -23.40 26.23
N ILE A 20 -8.13 -23.93 25.01
CA ILE A 20 -7.19 -24.98 24.59
C ILE A 20 -5.81 -24.39 24.29
N ILE A 21 -5.76 -23.22 23.64
CA ILE A 21 -4.51 -22.47 23.42
C ILE A 21 -3.84 -22.16 24.77
N THR A 22 -4.59 -21.58 25.70
CA THR A 22 -4.10 -21.20 27.03
C THR A 22 -3.55 -22.42 27.78
N ARG A 23 -4.31 -23.51 27.86
CA ARG A 23 -3.87 -24.76 28.50
C ARG A 23 -2.60 -25.33 27.86
N THR A 24 -2.46 -25.22 26.54
CA THR A 24 -1.29 -25.73 25.82
C THR A 24 -0.04 -24.88 26.12
N LEU A 25 -0.19 -23.56 26.19
CA LEU A 25 0.91 -22.65 26.54
C LEU A 25 1.32 -22.76 28.01
N GLU A 26 0.36 -22.98 28.92
CA GLU A 26 0.61 -23.14 30.36
C GLU A 26 1.46 -24.37 30.69
N ARG A 27 1.41 -25.42 29.85
CA ARG A 27 2.25 -26.62 30.02
C ARG A 27 3.75 -26.34 29.90
N ARG A 28 4.13 -25.24 29.23
CA ARG A 28 5.53 -24.84 29.01
C ARG A 28 6.42 -25.98 28.53
N ASP A 29 5.98 -26.68 27.48
CA ASP A 29 6.82 -27.70 26.85
C ASP A 29 8.16 -27.08 26.41
N ILE A 30 9.25 -27.86 26.50
CA ILE A 30 10.62 -27.43 26.17
C ILE A 30 10.70 -26.74 24.80
N ASP A 31 9.95 -27.24 23.82
CA ASP A 31 10.00 -26.75 22.44
C ASP A 31 9.29 -25.39 22.23
N ILE A 32 8.39 -25.01 23.14
CA ILE A 32 7.58 -23.78 23.00
C ILE A 32 7.97 -22.71 24.02
N GLU A 33 8.61 -23.08 25.14
CA GLU A 33 8.90 -22.16 26.23
C GLU A 33 9.72 -20.94 25.81
N SER A 34 10.68 -21.10 24.89
CA SER A 34 11.51 -19.99 24.37
C SER A 34 10.72 -18.91 23.63
N TYR A 35 9.49 -19.20 23.22
CA TYR A 35 8.61 -18.29 22.50
C TYR A 35 7.56 -17.64 23.40
N ILE A 36 7.47 -18.06 24.66
CA ILE A 36 6.47 -17.61 25.62
C ILE A 36 7.03 -16.47 26.47
N ARG A 37 6.22 -15.42 26.66
CA ARG A 37 6.45 -14.42 27.71
C ARG A 37 5.21 -14.25 28.56
N VAL A 38 5.39 -13.78 29.79
CA VAL A 38 4.30 -13.41 30.68
C VAL A 38 4.37 -11.91 30.91
N VAL A 39 3.26 -11.23 30.64
CA VAL A 39 3.12 -9.78 30.83
C VAL A 39 2.00 -9.50 31.83
N SER A 40 2.05 -8.35 32.50
CA SER A 40 0.95 -7.89 33.35
C SER A 40 -0.14 -7.28 32.50
N ALA A 41 -1.34 -7.87 32.52
CA ALA A 41 -2.52 -7.34 31.86
C ALA A 41 -3.39 -6.52 32.84
N PRO A 42 -4.13 -5.53 32.34
CA PRO A 42 -5.12 -4.81 33.13
C PRO A 42 -6.10 -5.77 33.81
N PRO A 43 -6.53 -5.46 35.03
CA PRO A 43 -7.50 -6.29 35.74
C PRO A 43 -8.87 -6.28 35.04
N ASP A 44 -9.54 -7.43 35.03
CA ASP A 44 -10.91 -7.58 34.48
C ASP A 44 -11.94 -6.75 35.27
N LYS A 45 -11.60 -6.32 36.50
CA LYS A 45 -12.46 -5.53 37.39
C LYS A 45 -11.72 -4.30 37.93
N PRO A 46 -12.40 -3.13 38.02
CA PRO A 46 -11.83 -1.96 38.67
C PRO A 46 -11.41 -2.28 40.12
N GLY A 47 -10.14 -2.07 40.45
CA GLY A 47 -9.59 -2.30 41.79
C GLY A 47 -9.01 -3.71 42.05
N ALA A 48 -9.08 -4.63 41.09
CA ALA A 48 -8.40 -5.92 41.19
C ALA A 48 -6.89 -5.81 40.82
N PRO A 49 -6.02 -6.70 41.34
CA PRO A 49 -4.62 -6.73 40.94
C PRO A 49 -4.47 -7.10 39.46
N PRO A 50 -3.43 -6.59 38.77
CA PRO A 50 -3.15 -6.94 37.38
C PRO A 50 -2.93 -8.45 37.23
N LYS A 51 -3.47 -9.03 36.16
CA LYS A 51 -3.44 -10.48 35.93
C LYS A 51 -2.22 -10.84 35.07
N PRO A 52 -1.50 -11.95 35.37
CA PRO A 52 -0.50 -12.45 34.43
C PRO A 52 -1.19 -12.92 33.15
N GLN A 53 -0.75 -12.41 32.01
CA GLN A 53 -1.20 -12.83 30.68
C GLN A 53 -0.02 -13.44 29.92
N ILE A 54 -0.22 -14.67 29.46
CA ILE A 54 0.74 -15.38 28.62
C ILE A 54 0.62 -14.83 27.19
N GLN A 55 1.76 -14.60 26.54
CA GLN A 55 1.82 -14.22 25.14
C GLN A 55 2.79 -15.13 24.40
N LEU A 56 2.46 -15.48 23.16
CA LEU A 56 3.30 -16.28 22.28
C LEU A 56 3.88 -15.40 21.18
N ARG A 57 5.17 -15.56 20.91
CA ARG A 57 5.83 -14.93 19.77
C ARG A 57 5.34 -15.55 18.44
N VAL A 58 5.23 -14.77 17.38
CA VAL A 58 4.67 -15.21 16.08
C VAL A 58 5.36 -16.45 15.50
N ASP A 59 6.69 -16.52 15.58
CA ASP A 59 7.50 -17.67 15.13
C ASP A 59 7.29 -18.94 15.98
N GLY A 60 6.73 -18.82 17.19
CA GLY A 60 6.30 -19.93 18.03
C GLY A 60 4.99 -20.59 17.59
N LEU A 61 4.23 -19.99 16.67
CA LEU A 61 2.94 -20.53 16.20
C LEU A 61 3.08 -21.93 15.62
N ALA A 62 4.13 -22.19 14.84
CA ALA A 62 4.34 -23.50 14.24
C ALA A 62 4.51 -24.60 15.31
N MET A 63 5.22 -24.29 16.40
CA MET A 63 5.39 -25.22 17.52
C MET A 63 4.07 -25.43 18.25
N LEU A 64 3.30 -24.37 18.47
CA LEU A 64 1.97 -24.48 19.06
C LEU A 64 1.03 -25.37 18.23
N ILE A 65 0.93 -25.12 16.93
CA ILE A 65 0.08 -25.91 16.01
C ILE A 65 0.49 -27.39 16.06
N LYS A 66 1.80 -27.68 16.06
CA LYS A 66 2.30 -29.06 16.21
C LYS A 66 1.82 -29.70 17.51
N LYS A 67 1.80 -28.98 18.64
CA LYS A 67 1.30 -29.51 19.93
C LYS A 67 -0.22 -29.69 19.94
N LEU A 68 -0.96 -28.82 19.27
CA LEU A 68 -2.41 -28.89 19.13
C LEU A 68 -2.84 -30.08 18.25
N ALA A 69 -2.13 -30.34 17.16
CA ALA A 69 -2.41 -31.42 16.22
C ALA A 69 -2.35 -32.83 16.87
N TYR A 70 -1.58 -32.99 17.95
CA TYR A 70 -1.55 -34.25 18.71
C TYR A 70 -2.80 -34.48 19.59
N ASN A 71 -3.62 -33.45 19.84
CA ASN A 71 -4.68 -33.48 20.85
C ASN A 71 -6.06 -33.05 20.34
N ILE A 72 -6.19 -32.64 19.07
CA ILE A 72 -7.42 -32.06 18.49
C ILE A 72 -7.64 -32.61 17.07
N PRO A 73 -8.89 -32.88 16.65
CA PRO A 73 -9.20 -33.12 15.24
C PRO A 73 -8.62 -31.99 14.38
N THR A 74 -7.67 -32.34 13.51
CA THR A 74 -6.85 -31.35 12.79
C THR A 74 -7.58 -30.76 11.59
N ASP A 75 -8.74 -31.32 11.22
CA ASP A 75 -9.51 -30.96 10.03
C ASP A 75 -9.95 -29.48 10.06
N ASP A 76 -10.53 -29.01 11.16
CA ASP A 76 -10.98 -27.60 11.30
C ASP A 76 -9.80 -26.61 11.27
N ILE A 77 -8.65 -27.02 11.84
CA ILE A 77 -7.41 -26.23 11.84
C ILE A 77 -6.86 -26.14 10.41
N ILE A 78 -6.84 -27.27 9.70
CA ILE A 78 -6.36 -27.35 8.32
C ILE A 78 -7.26 -26.52 7.40
N GLU A 79 -8.58 -26.60 7.55
CA GLU A 79 -9.52 -25.83 6.74
C GLU A 79 -9.30 -24.32 6.91
N ASN A 80 -9.24 -23.84 8.16
CA ASN A 80 -9.03 -22.41 8.42
C ASN A 80 -7.67 -21.91 7.91
N LEU A 81 -6.60 -22.66 8.14
CA LEU A 81 -5.27 -22.30 7.62
C LEU A 81 -5.25 -22.33 6.09
N SER A 82 -5.95 -23.27 5.45
CA SER A 82 -6.07 -23.34 3.98
C SER A 82 -6.81 -22.13 3.41
N CYS A 83 -7.90 -21.70 4.06
CA CYS A 83 -8.62 -20.47 3.71
C CYS A 83 -7.72 -19.23 3.82
N GLN A 84 -6.91 -19.14 4.88
CA GLN A 84 -5.97 -18.04 5.04
C GLN A 84 -4.88 -18.04 3.97
N VAL A 85 -4.31 -19.20 3.64
CA VAL A 85 -3.33 -19.33 2.55
C VAL A 85 -3.96 -18.87 1.23
N PHE A 86 -5.17 -19.30 0.93
CA PHE A 86 -5.89 -18.86 -0.28
C PHE A 86 -6.08 -17.34 -0.32
N HIS A 87 -6.53 -16.74 0.78
CA HIS A 87 -6.69 -15.28 0.87
C HIS A 87 -5.36 -14.53 0.70
N ILE A 88 -4.28 -15.02 1.33
CA ILE A 88 -2.95 -14.40 1.21
C ILE A 88 -2.47 -14.47 -0.24
N THR A 89 -2.59 -15.62 -0.90
CA THR A 89 -2.20 -15.76 -2.31
C THR A 89 -3.00 -14.81 -3.20
N HIS A 90 -4.32 -14.71 -2.99
CA HIS A 90 -5.16 -13.80 -3.77
C HIS A 90 -4.80 -12.32 -3.54
N LEU A 91 -4.47 -11.95 -2.30
CA LEU A 91 -4.01 -10.60 -1.99
C LEU A 91 -2.66 -10.30 -2.65
N GLN A 92 -1.72 -11.25 -2.66
CA GLN A 92 -0.42 -11.11 -3.33
C GLN A 92 -0.61 -10.89 -4.83
N GLU A 93 -1.41 -11.71 -5.50
CA GLU A 93 -1.73 -11.55 -6.92
C GLU A 93 -2.36 -10.18 -7.22
N THR A 94 -3.23 -9.71 -6.33
CA THR A 94 -3.88 -8.41 -6.47
C THR A 94 -2.89 -7.26 -6.28
N CYS A 95 -1.98 -7.36 -5.30
CA CYS A 95 -0.90 -6.41 -5.09
C CYS A 95 0.02 -6.33 -6.32
N ASP A 96 0.48 -7.47 -6.83
CA ASP A 96 1.35 -7.53 -8.01
C ASP A 96 0.67 -6.89 -9.24
N LYS A 97 -0.62 -7.15 -9.42
CA LYS A 97 -1.41 -6.53 -10.49
C LYS A 97 -1.52 -5.02 -10.33
N LEU A 98 -1.81 -4.53 -9.12
CA LEU A 98 -1.92 -3.10 -8.83
C LEU A 98 -0.58 -2.39 -9.00
N GLU A 99 0.54 -3.02 -8.62
CA GLU A 99 1.88 -2.48 -8.85
C GLU A 99 2.19 -2.36 -10.34
N ALA A 100 1.85 -3.37 -11.14
CA ALA A 100 2.01 -3.32 -12.59
C ALA A 100 1.16 -2.22 -13.25
N GLU A 101 -0.11 -2.08 -12.83
CA GLU A 101 -1.01 -1.01 -13.31
C GLU A 101 -0.49 0.38 -12.93
N ASN A 102 0.00 0.55 -11.70
CA ASN A 102 0.58 1.82 -11.25
C ASN A 102 1.82 2.18 -12.07
N GLN A 103 2.72 1.22 -12.31
CA GLN A 103 3.90 1.45 -13.14
C GLN A 103 3.54 1.84 -14.57
N ALA A 104 2.49 1.22 -15.16
CA ALA A 104 2.00 1.60 -16.48
C ALA A 104 1.46 3.04 -16.50
N LEU A 105 0.70 3.43 -15.47
CA LEU A 105 0.16 4.79 -15.34
C LEU A 105 1.25 5.85 -15.11
N ILE A 106 2.34 5.52 -14.42
CA ILE A 106 3.50 6.40 -14.26
C ILE A 106 4.14 6.67 -15.63
N VAL A 107 4.40 5.61 -16.41
CA VAL A 107 4.98 5.73 -17.76
C VAL A 107 4.06 6.53 -18.69
N GLU A 108 2.75 6.32 -18.62
CA GLU A 108 1.80 7.10 -19.41
C GLU A 108 1.78 8.57 -19.00
N ASN A 109 1.81 8.87 -17.70
CA ASN A 109 1.91 10.24 -17.20
C ASN A 109 3.17 10.96 -17.70
N GLU A 110 4.32 10.28 -17.68
CA GLU A 110 5.58 10.84 -18.21
C GLU A 110 5.45 11.19 -19.69
N LYS A 111 4.93 10.27 -20.51
CA LYS A 111 4.68 10.52 -21.93
C LYS A 111 3.72 11.68 -22.18
N LEU A 112 2.67 11.80 -21.37
CA LEU A 112 1.73 12.91 -21.47
C LEU A 112 2.39 14.24 -21.10
N ARG A 113 3.25 14.27 -20.08
CA ARG A 113 4.02 15.45 -19.70
C ARG A 113 4.98 15.89 -20.81
N GLU A 114 5.67 14.94 -21.45
CA GLU A 114 6.53 15.22 -22.60
C GLU A 114 5.75 15.83 -23.76
N LYS A 115 4.58 15.26 -24.10
CA LYS A 115 3.69 15.83 -25.14
C LYS A 115 3.18 17.22 -24.80
N ILE A 116 2.86 17.47 -23.53
CA ILE A 116 2.44 18.80 -23.09
C ILE A 116 3.59 19.80 -23.25
N ALA A 117 4.81 19.42 -22.89
CA ALA A 117 5.99 20.27 -23.09
C ALA A 117 6.21 20.58 -24.58
N SER A 118 6.16 19.56 -25.46
CA SER A 118 6.34 19.78 -26.90
C SER A 118 5.27 20.71 -27.48
N PHE A 119 4.00 20.54 -27.09
CA PHE A 119 2.93 21.45 -27.54
C PHE A 119 3.07 22.86 -26.99
N GLN A 120 3.63 23.03 -25.79
CA GLN A 120 3.90 24.36 -25.24
C GLN A 120 5.01 25.08 -26.02
N ASP A 121 6.07 24.35 -26.40
CA ASP A 121 7.17 24.87 -27.22
C ASP A 121 6.66 25.25 -28.63
N GLU A 122 5.95 24.35 -29.30
CA GLU A 122 5.36 24.62 -30.62
C GLU A 122 4.42 25.84 -30.58
N ARG A 123 3.61 25.97 -29.52
CA ARG A 123 2.74 27.14 -29.34
C ARG A 123 3.55 28.42 -29.15
N GLY A 124 4.70 28.35 -28.45
CA GLY A 124 5.63 29.47 -28.29
C GLY A 124 6.19 29.93 -29.64
N ASP A 125 6.67 28.98 -30.45
CA ASP A 125 7.23 29.24 -31.78
C ASP A 125 6.20 29.83 -32.73
N LEU A 126 4.99 29.25 -32.78
CA LEU A 126 3.90 29.75 -33.60
C LEU A 126 3.47 31.16 -33.17
N SER A 127 3.41 31.42 -31.87
CA SER A 127 3.11 32.77 -31.33
C SER A 127 4.17 33.79 -31.77
N ALA A 128 5.45 33.43 -31.71
CA ALA A 128 6.54 34.28 -32.17
C ALA A 128 6.44 34.57 -33.68
N GLN A 129 6.14 33.56 -34.49
CA GLN A 129 5.93 33.73 -35.94
C GLN A 129 4.76 34.66 -36.26
N VAL A 130 3.63 34.49 -35.58
CA VAL A 130 2.44 35.36 -35.73
C VAL A 130 2.79 36.80 -35.38
N ASN A 131 3.50 37.03 -34.27
CA ASN A 131 3.92 38.37 -33.88
C ASN A 131 4.89 39.00 -34.91
N ALA A 132 5.85 38.24 -35.43
CA ALA A 132 6.78 38.71 -36.45
C ALA A 132 6.05 39.11 -37.75
N LEU A 133 5.14 38.27 -38.24
CA LEU A 133 4.33 38.55 -39.43
C LEU A 133 3.40 39.76 -39.23
N THR A 134 2.82 39.90 -38.03
CA THR A 134 1.95 41.03 -37.69
C THR A 134 2.74 42.35 -37.69
N ASN A 135 3.95 42.34 -37.13
CA ASN A 135 4.84 43.51 -37.15
C ASN A 135 5.25 43.89 -38.58
N GLN A 136 5.67 42.91 -39.39
CA GLN A 136 6.01 43.12 -40.81
C GLN A 136 4.84 43.73 -41.59
N LEU A 137 3.62 43.20 -41.41
CA LEU A 137 2.42 43.73 -42.04
C LEU A 137 2.16 45.19 -41.64
N SER A 138 2.34 45.52 -40.35
CA SER A 138 2.16 46.90 -39.86
C SER A 138 3.17 47.88 -40.46
N GLU A 139 4.42 47.45 -40.64
CA GLU A 139 5.47 48.24 -41.26
C GLU A 139 5.20 48.48 -42.74
N GLU A 140 4.80 47.43 -43.48
CA GLU A 140 4.42 47.55 -44.88
C GLU A 140 3.22 48.46 -45.08
N GLN A 141 2.20 48.35 -44.22
CA GLN A 141 1.05 49.24 -44.26
C GLN A 141 1.45 50.70 -44.01
N SER A 142 2.35 50.94 -43.06
CA SER A 142 2.87 52.28 -42.75
C SER A 142 3.68 52.87 -43.91
N LYS A 143 4.55 52.07 -44.56
CA LYS A 143 5.30 52.48 -45.77
C LYS A 143 4.35 52.80 -46.94
N THR A 144 3.32 51.98 -47.14
CA THR A 144 2.30 52.18 -48.18
C THR A 144 1.49 53.44 -47.92
N TRP A 145 1.15 53.72 -46.66
CA TRP A 145 0.44 54.94 -46.29
C TRP A 145 1.29 56.18 -46.53
N MET A 146 2.55 56.18 -46.08
CA MET A 146 3.48 57.30 -46.29
C MET A 146 3.72 57.60 -47.78
N SER A 147 3.92 56.56 -48.60
CA SER A 147 4.13 56.74 -50.05
C SER A 147 2.91 57.33 -50.76
N ARG A 148 1.68 56.96 -50.36
CA ARG A 148 0.45 57.58 -50.88
C ARG A 148 0.29 59.04 -50.44
N LEU A 149 0.73 59.36 -49.24
CA LEU A 149 0.60 60.72 -48.68
C LEU A 149 1.59 61.68 -49.34
N LEU A 150 2.82 61.23 -49.59
CA LEU A 150 3.85 61.99 -50.33
C LEU A 150 3.43 62.25 -51.78
N LYS A 151 2.86 61.25 -52.47
CA LYS A 151 2.35 61.39 -53.85
C LYS A 151 1.20 62.39 -54.03
N ARG A 152 0.50 62.80 -52.96
CA ARG A 152 -0.59 63.80 -53.02
C ARG A 152 -0.11 65.24 -52.80
N LYS A 153 1.17 65.45 -52.51
CA LYS A 153 1.73 66.75 -52.11
C LYS A 153 2.49 67.47 -53.23
N ASP A 154 2.66 66.80 -54.38
CA ASP A 154 3.14 67.36 -55.66
C ASP A 154 1.94 67.59 -56.60
#